data_AF-A0A4Q9HKF7-F1
#
_entry.id   AF-A0A4Q9HKF7-F1
#
_cell.length_a   1.000
_cell.length_b   1.000
_cell.length_c   1.000
_cell.angle_alpha   90.00
_cell.angle_beta   90.00
_cell.angle_gamma   90.00
#
_symmetry.space_group_name_H-M   'P 1'
#
loop_
_entity.id
_entity.type
_entity.pdbx_description
1 polymer ?
#
loop_
_entity_poly.entity_id
_entity_poly.type
_entity_poly.pdbx_seq_one_letter_code
_entity_poly.pdbx_strand_id
1 'polypeptide(L)'
;QDWVPGADPFGEAARALDDAGLEVHTWVVLAHNSRMGAEHPATAVHNAYGDPYPWAPCIARPEVRDYLVTLAAEAAVRPGARGAELESCGWYGLAHPHAHDKTGQLPLSGAAQYLMSLCFCPVCSAGYTGLGVPAAELRGAVVRALEPVWAGAPAAPADRAGERAEIGALLGADLAGVAHAWREGAARTLQRAAVRAVRDAAAGEFRVLLHADPAAHRCGANAGVDPADVLAHADGVVVPCTGDDAVRADALGPFADRPAGATVAANLTVVSGMGGRPGALAADAAHAASLGAGELRLYHAGLASDRDLAAVRTALGVLVERSGG
;
A
#
# COMPACT_ATOMS: atom_id res chain seq x y z
N GLN A 1 11.76 -23.98 6.84
CA GLN A 1 11.30 -23.64 5.48
C GLN A 1 12.26 -24.36 4.55
N ASP A 2 11.75 -25.17 3.62
CA ASP A 2 12.62 -26.13 2.89
C ASP A 2 12.82 -25.74 1.41
N TRP A 3 12.31 -24.58 1.00
CA TRP A 3 12.31 -24.13 -0.40
C TRP A 3 13.50 -23.24 -0.76
N VAL A 4 14.32 -22.82 0.22
CA VAL A 4 15.61 -22.14 0.00
C VAL A 4 16.69 -22.94 0.75
N PRO A 5 17.85 -23.19 0.14
CA PRO A 5 19.01 -23.71 0.88
C PRO A 5 19.39 -22.76 2.02
N GLY A 6 19.80 -23.31 3.17
CA GLY A 6 20.29 -22.52 4.30
C GLY A 6 19.26 -22.28 5.41
N ALA A 7 19.75 -21.96 6.61
CA ALA A 7 18.91 -21.71 7.78
C ALA A 7 18.42 -20.26 7.88
N ASP A 8 19.10 -19.32 7.21
CA ASP A 8 18.79 -17.88 7.24
C ASP A 8 19.09 -17.19 5.89
N PRO A 9 18.22 -17.38 4.87
CA PRO A 9 18.38 -16.73 3.57
C PRO A 9 18.40 -15.20 3.64
N PHE A 10 17.68 -14.61 4.59
CA PHE A 10 17.71 -13.15 4.81
C PHE A 10 19.11 -12.71 5.24
N GLY A 11 19.69 -13.35 6.26
CA GLY A 11 21.01 -12.99 6.77
C GLY A 11 22.12 -13.18 5.74
N GLU A 12 22.02 -14.19 4.88
CA GLU A 12 22.94 -14.38 3.74
C GLU A 12 22.83 -13.22 2.72
N ALA A 13 21.62 -12.86 2.32
CA ALA A 13 21.39 -11.74 1.40
C ALA A 13 21.82 -10.40 1.99
N ALA A 14 21.53 -10.16 3.28
CA ALA A 14 21.87 -8.93 3.97
C ALA A 14 23.40 -8.73 4.05
N ARG A 15 24.16 -9.80 4.35
CA ARG A 15 25.64 -9.75 4.34
C ARG A 15 26.18 -9.47 2.94
N ALA A 16 25.64 -10.11 1.92
CA ALA A 16 26.10 -9.88 0.54
C ALA A 16 25.85 -8.43 0.07
N LEU A 17 24.76 -7.81 0.51
CA LEU A 17 24.47 -6.40 0.25
C LEU A 17 25.39 -5.46 1.04
N ASP A 18 25.61 -5.75 2.33
CA ASP A 18 26.52 -4.98 3.19
C ASP A 18 27.98 -5.03 2.71
N ASP A 19 28.46 -6.21 2.29
CA ASP A 19 29.79 -6.40 1.67
C ASP A 19 29.94 -5.60 0.37
N ALA A 20 28.83 -5.32 -0.31
CA ALA A 20 28.76 -4.45 -1.49
C ALA A 20 28.57 -2.96 -1.16
N GLY A 21 28.52 -2.59 0.12
CA GLY A 21 28.34 -1.22 0.60
C GLY A 21 26.90 -0.72 0.54
N LEU A 22 25.90 -1.61 0.47
CA LEU A 22 24.48 -1.26 0.41
C LEU A 22 23.82 -1.42 1.77
N GLU A 23 23.15 -0.36 2.23
CA GLU A 23 22.31 -0.41 3.43
C GLU A 23 21.09 -1.31 3.20
N VAL A 24 20.76 -2.14 4.19
CA VAL A 24 19.66 -3.10 4.12
C VAL A 24 18.49 -2.63 4.96
N HIS A 25 17.31 -2.56 4.34
CA HIS A 25 16.03 -2.40 5.02
C HIS A 25 15.18 -3.65 4.82
N THR A 26 14.47 -4.10 5.85
CA THR A 26 13.52 -5.22 5.70
C THR A 26 12.26 -4.74 5.00
N TRP A 27 11.70 -5.56 4.13
CA TRP A 27 10.35 -5.36 3.60
C TRP A 27 9.40 -6.34 4.28
N VAL A 28 8.41 -5.84 5.02
CA VAL A 28 7.41 -6.66 5.70
C VAL A 28 6.02 -6.36 5.14
N VAL A 29 5.35 -7.39 4.62
CA VAL A 29 3.95 -7.29 4.18
C VAL A 29 3.03 -7.64 5.34
N LEU A 30 2.12 -6.73 5.71
CA LEU A 30 1.23 -6.89 6.86
C LEU A 30 -0.14 -7.44 6.46
N ALA A 31 -1.10 -6.59 6.08
CA ALA A 31 -2.49 -6.98 5.85
C ALA A 31 -2.74 -7.68 4.50
N HIS A 32 -1.85 -8.60 4.11
CA HIS A 32 -2.01 -9.49 2.96
C HIS A 32 -1.56 -10.90 3.33
N ASN A 33 -2.51 -11.80 3.60
CA ASN A 33 -2.22 -13.15 4.08
C ASN A 33 -3.32 -14.15 3.71
N SER A 34 -3.21 -14.71 2.51
CA SER A 34 -4.17 -15.69 1.97
C SER A 34 -4.30 -16.94 2.83
N ARG A 35 -3.22 -17.38 3.48
CA ARG A 35 -3.23 -18.56 4.35
C ARG A 35 -4.08 -18.29 5.60
N MET A 36 -3.86 -17.16 6.26
CA MET A 36 -4.62 -16.76 7.45
C MET A 36 -6.11 -16.68 7.14
N GLY A 37 -6.51 -16.03 6.04
CA GLY A 37 -7.94 -15.94 5.70
C GLY A 37 -8.53 -17.26 5.19
N ALA A 38 -7.74 -18.17 4.61
CA ALA A 38 -8.22 -19.50 4.26
C ALA A 38 -8.44 -20.39 5.50
N GLU A 39 -7.50 -20.38 6.46
CA GLU A 39 -7.59 -21.15 7.71
C GLU A 39 -8.58 -20.53 8.71
N HIS A 40 -8.75 -19.20 8.68
CA HIS A 40 -9.63 -18.45 9.57
C HIS A 40 -10.49 -17.42 8.80
N PRO A 41 -11.51 -17.85 8.00
CA PRO A 41 -12.29 -16.95 7.13
C PRO A 41 -13.03 -15.81 7.83
N ALA A 42 -13.34 -15.98 9.13
CA ALA A 42 -13.96 -14.92 9.92
C ALA A 42 -13.07 -13.69 10.06
N THR A 43 -11.74 -13.84 9.96
CA THR A 43 -10.76 -12.75 10.13
C THR A 43 -10.61 -11.87 8.90
N ALA A 44 -11.08 -12.31 7.73
CA ALA A 44 -11.00 -11.58 6.48
C ALA A 44 -11.92 -10.36 6.40
N VAL A 45 -11.70 -9.52 5.40
CA VAL A 45 -12.69 -8.57 4.87
C VAL A 45 -13.85 -9.34 4.27
N HIS A 46 -15.08 -8.91 4.56
CA HIS A 46 -16.32 -9.42 3.95
C HIS A 46 -16.98 -8.29 3.18
N ASN A 47 -17.12 -8.42 1.86
CA ASN A 47 -17.63 -7.34 1.02
C ASN A 47 -19.14 -7.08 1.24
N ALA A 48 -19.70 -6.11 0.50
CA ALA A 48 -21.12 -5.78 0.59
C ALA A 48 -22.07 -6.90 0.13
N TYR A 49 -21.58 -7.91 -0.60
CA TYR A 49 -22.34 -9.08 -1.02
C TYR A 49 -22.24 -10.23 -0.01
N GLY A 50 -21.29 -10.15 0.93
CA GLY A 50 -21.03 -11.16 1.94
C GLY A 50 -19.90 -12.13 1.57
N ASP A 51 -19.21 -11.88 0.46
CA ASP A 51 -18.06 -12.70 0.06
C ASP A 51 -16.84 -12.33 0.91
N PRO A 52 -16.11 -13.32 1.45
CA PRO A 52 -14.85 -13.08 2.09
C PRO A 52 -13.75 -12.83 1.04
N TYR A 53 -12.76 -12.03 1.41
CA TYR A 53 -11.49 -11.91 0.69
C TYR A 53 -10.38 -12.59 1.51
N PRO A 54 -10.09 -13.89 1.29
CA PRO A 54 -9.15 -14.64 2.11
C PRO A 54 -7.74 -14.04 2.17
N TRP A 55 -7.36 -13.26 1.15
CA TRP A 55 -6.08 -12.55 1.10
C TRP A 55 -6.04 -11.28 1.94
N ALA A 56 -7.17 -10.71 2.34
CA ALA A 56 -7.26 -9.41 3.00
C ALA A 56 -7.83 -9.55 4.44
N PRO A 57 -6.97 -9.69 5.47
CA PRO A 57 -7.39 -9.62 6.87
C PRO A 57 -8.10 -8.29 7.19
N CYS A 58 -9.13 -8.36 8.03
CA CYS A 58 -9.85 -7.18 8.50
C CYS A 58 -9.08 -6.52 9.65
N ILE A 59 -8.36 -5.44 9.35
CA ILE A 59 -7.52 -4.71 10.32
C ILE A 59 -8.28 -4.04 11.47
N ALA A 60 -9.61 -3.91 11.36
CA ALA A 60 -10.45 -3.38 12.44
C ALA A 60 -10.68 -4.39 13.57
N ARG A 61 -10.42 -5.68 13.33
CA ARG A 61 -10.52 -6.72 14.35
C ARG A 61 -9.35 -6.60 15.33
N PRO A 62 -9.59 -6.49 16.65
CA PRO A 62 -8.52 -6.40 17.64
C PRO A 62 -7.49 -7.53 17.52
N GLU A 63 -7.94 -8.78 17.37
CA GLU A 63 -7.07 -9.96 17.26
C GLU A 63 -6.21 -9.95 16.00
N VAL A 64 -6.74 -9.45 14.87
CA VAL A 64 -5.98 -9.31 13.63
C VAL A 64 -4.95 -8.19 13.78
N ARG A 65 -5.34 -7.06 14.35
CA ARG A 65 -4.44 -5.93 14.58
C ARG A 65 -3.28 -6.35 15.49
N ASP A 66 -3.56 -7.04 16.58
CA ASP A 66 -2.53 -7.50 17.52
C ASP A 66 -1.54 -8.44 16.82
N TYR A 67 -2.05 -9.39 16.01
CA TYR A 67 -1.21 -10.24 15.17
C TYR A 67 -0.33 -9.44 14.20
N LEU A 68 -0.89 -8.46 13.49
CA LEU A 68 -0.13 -7.65 12.52
C LEU A 68 0.93 -6.76 13.19
N VAL A 69 0.64 -6.24 14.39
CA VAL A 69 1.59 -5.44 15.17
C VAL A 69 2.75 -6.31 15.66
N THR A 70 2.46 -7.52 16.17
CA THR A 70 3.49 -8.50 16.53
C THR A 70 4.33 -8.89 15.32
N LEU A 71 3.69 -9.20 14.18
CA LEU A 71 4.38 -9.53 12.94
C LEU A 71 5.32 -8.39 12.49
N ALA A 72 4.86 -7.14 12.56
CA ALA A 72 5.68 -5.98 12.21
C ALA A 72 6.96 -5.94 13.06
N ALA A 73 6.84 -6.03 14.38
CA ALA A 73 8.01 -5.98 15.27
C ALA A 73 8.97 -7.17 15.06
N GLU A 74 8.45 -8.39 14.99
CA GLU A 74 9.27 -9.61 14.90
C GLU A 74 9.95 -9.78 13.52
N ALA A 75 9.30 -9.32 12.45
CA ALA A 75 9.83 -9.45 11.09
C ALA A 75 10.69 -8.27 10.65
N ALA A 76 10.45 -7.05 11.17
CA ALA A 76 11.18 -5.85 10.75
C ALA A 76 12.59 -5.79 11.35
N VAL A 77 12.75 -6.13 12.62
CA VAL A 77 14.04 -5.93 13.33
C VAL A 77 14.92 -7.17 13.15
N ARG A 78 15.58 -7.25 11.99
CA ARG A 78 16.48 -8.37 11.64
C ARG A 78 17.95 -7.95 11.76
N PRO A 79 18.86 -8.87 12.13
CA PRO A 79 20.30 -8.59 12.15
C PRO A 79 20.79 -8.03 10.81
N GLY A 80 21.52 -6.92 10.85
CA GLY A 80 22.04 -6.24 9.66
C GLY A 80 21.12 -5.18 9.06
N ALA A 81 19.81 -5.18 9.39
CA ALA A 81 18.89 -4.15 8.92
C ALA A 81 19.09 -2.81 9.63
N ARG A 82 18.92 -1.70 8.91
CA ARG A 82 18.93 -0.32 9.44
C ARG A 82 17.56 0.37 9.41
N GLY A 83 16.58 -0.30 8.81
CA GLY A 83 15.22 0.18 8.75
C GLY A 83 14.27 -0.88 8.20
N ALA A 84 13.02 -0.51 8.08
CA ALA A 84 11.97 -1.35 7.54
C ALA A 84 10.99 -0.55 6.67
N GLU A 85 10.53 -1.18 5.60
CA GLU A 85 9.40 -0.76 4.80
C GLU A 85 8.22 -1.68 5.10
N LEU A 86 7.13 -1.10 5.64
CA LEU A 86 5.90 -1.81 5.95
C LEU A 86 4.91 -1.65 4.79
N GLU A 87 4.61 -2.76 4.13
CA GLU A 87 3.62 -2.83 3.05
C GLU A 87 2.28 -3.32 3.59
N SER A 88 1.18 -2.87 2.98
CA SER A 88 -0.17 -3.28 3.38
C SER A 88 -0.44 -2.93 4.85
N CYS A 89 0.14 -1.85 5.36
CA CYS A 89 -0.08 -1.32 6.71
C CYS A 89 -1.39 -0.52 6.76
N GLY A 90 -2.49 -1.19 6.43
CA GLY A 90 -3.80 -0.60 6.23
C GLY A 90 -4.76 -1.57 5.55
N TRP A 91 -5.78 -1.05 4.88
CA TRP A 91 -6.77 -1.90 4.22
C TRP A 91 -6.28 -2.45 2.88
N TYR A 92 -6.34 -3.77 2.66
CA TYR A 92 -5.95 -4.39 1.38
C TYR A 92 -7.11 -4.46 0.36
N GLY A 93 -8.30 -4.89 0.79
CA GLY A 93 -9.51 -4.83 -0.04
C GLY A 93 -9.57 -5.84 -1.20
N LEU A 94 -10.29 -5.47 -2.26
CA LEU A 94 -10.58 -6.32 -3.42
C LEU A 94 -9.35 -6.57 -4.31
N ALA A 95 -8.55 -5.54 -4.57
CA ALA A 95 -7.50 -5.59 -5.59
C ALA A 95 -6.37 -6.54 -5.16
N HIS A 96 -6.32 -7.71 -5.78
CA HIS A 96 -5.35 -8.76 -5.47
C HIS A 96 -4.78 -9.33 -6.78
N PRO A 97 -3.51 -9.05 -7.10
CA PRO A 97 -2.88 -9.60 -8.30
C PRO A 97 -2.50 -11.06 -8.07
N HIS A 98 -3.47 -11.96 -8.25
CA HIS A 98 -3.28 -13.40 -8.14
C HIS A 98 -3.46 -14.10 -9.50
N ALA A 99 -2.68 -15.17 -9.71
CA ALA A 99 -2.59 -15.86 -11.00
C ALA A 99 -3.93 -16.43 -11.52
N HIS A 100 -4.94 -16.55 -10.65
CA HIS A 100 -6.24 -17.14 -10.98
C HIS A 100 -7.41 -16.16 -10.88
N ASP A 101 -7.17 -14.89 -10.56
CA ASP A 101 -8.25 -13.90 -10.43
C ASP A 101 -8.74 -13.47 -11.81
N LYS A 102 -10.04 -13.67 -12.07
CA LYS A 102 -10.68 -13.39 -13.36
C LYS A 102 -11.56 -12.13 -13.31
N THR A 103 -11.05 -11.08 -12.70
CA THR A 103 -11.78 -9.82 -12.47
C THR A 103 -11.63 -8.81 -13.62
N GLY A 104 -10.67 -9.01 -14.53
CA GLY A 104 -10.36 -8.06 -15.61
C GLY A 104 -11.39 -7.95 -16.75
N GLN A 105 -12.51 -8.70 -16.70
CA GLN A 105 -13.56 -8.64 -17.73
C GLN A 105 -14.45 -7.39 -17.61
N LEU A 106 -14.48 -6.76 -16.43
CA LEU A 106 -15.25 -5.54 -16.17
C LEU A 106 -14.36 -4.52 -15.46
N PRO A 107 -13.99 -3.40 -16.12
CA PRO A 107 -13.16 -2.38 -15.49
C PRO A 107 -13.93 -1.70 -14.35
N LEU A 108 -13.33 -1.68 -13.16
CA LEU A 108 -13.87 -0.99 -11.99
C LEU A 108 -13.21 0.39 -11.86
N SER A 109 -14.02 1.45 -11.71
CA SER A 109 -13.51 2.77 -11.29
C SER A 109 -12.87 2.67 -9.91
N GLY A 110 -12.02 3.64 -9.53
CA GLY A 110 -11.44 3.66 -8.20
C GLY A 110 -12.49 3.72 -7.07
N ALA A 111 -13.61 4.41 -7.31
CA ALA A 111 -14.74 4.39 -6.39
C ALA A 111 -15.37 2.99 -6.29
N ALA A 112 -15.63 2.32 -7.41
CA ALA A 112 -16.18 0.96 -7.41
C ALA A 112 -15.25 -0.04 -6.70
N GLN A 113 -13.92 0.07 -6.90
CA GLN A 113 -12.93 -0.73 -6.18
C GLN A 113 -12.97 -0.46 -4.68
N TYR A 114 -13.09 0.80 -4.25
CA TYR A 114 -13.24 1.15 -2.83
C TYR A 114 -14.52 0.58 -2.23
N LEU A 115 -15.67 0.75 -2.91
CA LEU A 115 -16.97 0.23 -2.48
C LEU A 115 -16.94 -1.30 -2.32
N MET A 116 -16.32 -2.01 -3.27
CA MET A 116 -16.10 -3.45 -3.18
C MET A 116 -15.13 -3.85 -2.07
N SER A 117 -14.30 -2.92 -1.58
CA SER A 117 -13.31 -3.14 -0.52
C SER A 117 -13.82 -2.77 0.87
N LEU A 118 -15.06 -2.27 0.99
CA LEU A 118 -15.71 -2.03 2.27
C LEU A 118 -16.00 -3.35 2.98
N CYS A 119 -15.69 -3.42 4.28
CA CYS A 119 -15.88 -4.60 5.09
C CYS A 119 -17.17 -4.51 5.89
N PHE A 120 -17.99 -5.57 5.86
CA PHE A 120 -19.25 -5.73 6.59
C PHE A 120 -19.21 -6.93 7.56
N CYS A 121 -18.01 -7.38 7.96
CA CYS A 121 -17.87 -8.37 9.03
C CYS A 121 -18.50 -7.84 10.35
N PRO A 122 -18.74 -8.69 11.36
CA PRO A 122 -19.40 -8.27 12.60
C PRO A 122 -18.74 -7.05 13.28
N VAL A 123 -17.40 -6.96 13.25
CA VAL A 123 -16.66 -5.84 13.87
C VAL A 123 -16.88 -4.54 13.11
N CYS A 124 -16.77 -4.54 11.78
CA CYS A 124 -17.03 -3.34 10.99
C CYS A 124 -18.50 -2.93 11.00
N SER A 125 -19.42 -3.90 11.00
CA SER A 125 -20.85 -3.63 11.12
C SER A 125 -21.19 -2.95 12.45
N ALA A 126 -20.60 -3.41 13.56
CA ALA A 126 -20.72 -2.74 14.85
C ALA A 126 -20.06 -1.34 14.83
N GLY A 127 -18.92 -1.20 14.15
CA GLY A 127 -18.22 0.06 13.96
C GLY A 127 -19.06 1.14 13.28
N TYR A 128 -19.65 0.84 12.12
CA TYR A 128 -20.55 1.78 11.43
C TYR A 128 -21.77 2.14 12.30
N THR A 129 -22.35 1.13 12.97
CA THR A 129 -23.50 1.35 13.87
C THR A 129 -23.14 2.27 15.04
N GLY A 130 -21.94 2.11 15.61
CA GLY A 130 -21.42 2.99 16.66
C GLY A 130 -21.17 4.43 16.20
N LEU A 131 -21.01 4.65 14.89
CA LEU A 131 -20.93 5.98 14.26
C LEU A 131 -22.29 6.51 13.80
N GLY A 132 -23.39 5.82 14.13
CA GLY A 132 -24.76 6.28 13.90
C GLY A 132 -25.42 5.78 12.61
N VAL A 133 -24.76 4.92 11.83
CA VAL A 133 -25.34 4.34 10.60
C VAL A 133 -25.50 2.83 10.75
N PRO A 134 -26.74 2.29 10.65
CA PRO A 134 -26.93 0.85 10.60
C PRO A 134 -26.13 0.22 9.46
N ALA A 135 -25.33 -0.81 9.75
CA ALA A 135 -24.50 -1.44 8.73
C ALA A 135 -25.28 -1.96 7.51
N ALA A 136 -26.52 -2.40 7.72
CA ALA A 136 -27.42 -2.83 6.65
C ALA A 136 -27.80 -1.70 5.69
N GLU A 137 -27.90 -0.46 6.18
CA GLU A 137 -28.19 0.72 5.36
C GLU A 137 -27.01 1.04 4.46
N LEU A 138 -25.81 1.15 5.03
CA LEU A 138 -24.58 1.36 4.27
C LEU A 138 -24.35 0.23 3.26
N ARG A 139 -24.54 -1.03 3.67
CA ARG A 139 -24.44 -2.21 2.80
C ARG A 139 -25.41 -2.10 1.61
N GLY A 140 -26.66 -1.75 1.87
CA GLY A 140 -27.67 -1.58 0.82
C GLY A 140 -27.33 -0.44 -0.15
N ALA A 141 -26.79 0.67 0.36
CA ALA A 141 -26.34 1.78 -0.48
C ALA A 141 -25.17 1.37 -1.38
N VAL A 142 -24.20 0.64 -0.85
CA VAL A 142 -23.06 0.11 -1.61
C VAL A 142 -23.51 -0.83 -2.71
N VAL A 143 -24.42 -1.77 -2.41
CA VAL A 143 -24.96 -2.69 -3.41
C VAL A 143 -25.65 -1.92 -4.54
N ARG A 144 -26.54 -0.97 -4.22
CA ARG A 144 -27.22 -0.13 -5.22
C ARG A 144 -26.25 0.70 -6.06
N ALA A 145 -25.22 1.29 -5.42
CA ALA A 145 -24.21 2.08 -6.12
C ALA A 145 -23.41 1.27 -7.14
N LEU A 146 -23.26 -0.05 -6.93
CA LEU A 146 -22.52 -0.95 -7.81
C LEU A 146 -23.39 -1.58 -8.91
N GLU A 147 -24.72 -1.50 -8.83
CA GLU A 147 -25.64 -2.06 -9.85
C GLU A 147 -25.32 -1.59 -11.28
N PRO A 148 -25.06 -0.28 -11.55
CA PRO A 148 -24.73 0.17 -12.90
C PRO A 148 -23.43 -0.43 -13.43
N VAL A 149 -22.45 -0.67 -12.55
CA VAL A 149 -21.17 -1.30 -12.92
C VAL A 149 -21.45 -2.70 -13.46
N TRP A 150 -22.27 -3.49 -12.77
CA TRP A 150 -22.65 -4.85 -13.20
C TRP A 150 -23.52 -4.86 -14.45
N ALA A 151 -24.27 -3.78 -14.71
CA ALA A 151 -24.99 -3.58 -15.96
C ALA A 151 -24.08 -3.18 -17.14
N GLY A 152 -22.77 -3.01 -16.93
CA GLY A 152 -21.79 -2.66 -17.96
C GLY A 152 -21.66 -1.16 -18.20
N ALA A 153 -22.05 -0.30 -17.24
CA ALA A 153 -21.77 1.12 -17.34
C ALA A 153 -20.25 1.35 -17.42
N PRO A 154 -19.79 2.27 -18.31
CA PRO A 154 -18.38 2.51 -18.48
C PRO A 154 -17.78 3.13 -17.21
N ALA A 155 -16.62 2.61 -16.79
CA ALA A 155 -15.81 3.26 -15.77
C ALA A 155 -15.08 4.46 -16.39
N ALA A 156 -15.22 5.64 -15.78
CA ALA A 156 -14.41 6.80 -16.14
C ALA A 156 -13.07 6.76 -15.38
N PRO A 157 -11.93 7.00 -16.05
CA PRO A 157 -10.68 7.27 -15.37
C PRO A 157 -10.85 8.53 -14.49
N ALA A 158 -10.38 8.46 -13.26
CA ALA A 158 -10.37 9.58 -12.33
C ALA A 158 -9.05 9.57 -11.56
N ASP A 159 -8.58 10.78 -11.23
CA ASP A 159 -7.53 10.95 -10.22
C ASP A 159 -8.10 10.65 -8.83
N ARG A 160 -7.25 10.71 -7.80
CA ARG A 160 -7.65 10.44 -6.41
C ARG A 160 -8.77 11.37 -5.91
N ALA A 161 -8.79 12.63 -6.37
CA ALA A 161 -9.82 13.59 -5.98
C ALA A 161 -11.16 13.27 -6.64
N GLY A 162 -11.15 12.92 -7.93
CA GLY A 162 -12.32 12.50 -8.69
C GLY A 162 -12.94 11.22 -8.12
N GLU A 163 -12.12 10.24 -7.73
CA GLU A 163 -12.60 9.03 -7.06
C GLU A 163 -13.31 9.34 -5.74
N ARG A 164 -12.75 10.25 -4.92
CA ARG A 164 -13.39 10.69 -3.67
C ARG A 164 -14.74 11.38 -3.92
N ALA A 165 -14.80 12.23 -4.94
CA ALA A 165 -16.04 12.89 -5.34
C ALA A 165 -17.10 11.88 -5.82
N GLU A 166 -16.69 10.88 -6.62
CA GLU A 166 -17.55 9.79 -7.10
C GLU A 166 -18.09 8.96 -5.92
N ILE A 167 -17.26 8.61 -4.92
CA ILE A 167 -17.70 7.91 -3.70
C ILE A 167 -18.79 8.71 -2.97
N GLY A 168 -18.60 10.03 -2.82
CA GLY A 168 -19.57 10.92 -2.19
C GLY A 168 -20.88 11.01 -2.98
N ALA A 169 -20.82 11.04 -4.31
CA ALA A 169 -22.00 11.05 -5.17
C ALA A 169 -22.77 9.72 -5.12
N LEU A 170 -22.06 8.60 -5.05
CA LEU A 170 -22.65 7.25 -5.03
C LEU A 170 -23.33 6.92 -3.70
N LEU A 171 -22.72 7.29 -2.57
CA LEU A 171 -23.23 6.95 -1.23
C LEU A 171 -24.02 8.08 -0.57
N GLY A 172 -23.85 9.33 -1.01
CA GLY A 172 -24.23 10.51 -0.24
C GLY A 172 -23.21 10.84 0.86
N ALA A 173 -23.21 12.11 1.28
CA ALA A 173 -22.19 12.65 2.20
C ALA A 173 -22.15 11.90 3.55
N ASP A 174 -23.31 11.58 4.12
CA ASP A 174 -23.40 10.96 5.46
C ASP A 174 -22.84 9.53 5.46
N LEU A 175 -23.27 8.69 4.52
CA LEU A 175 -22.82 7.30 4.41
C LEU A 175 -21.34 7.21 4.00
N ALA A 176 -20.90 8.06 3.06
CA ALA A 176 -19.50 8.16 2.68
C ALA A 176 -18.63 8.61 3.88
N GLY A 177 -19.11 9.59 4.66
CA GLY A 177 -18.44 10.10 5.85
C GLY A 177 -18.26 9.04 6.92
N VAL A 178 -19.32 8.27 7.24
CA VAL A 178 -19.23 7.19 8.23
C VAL A 178 -18.31 6.05 7.78
N ALA A 179 -18.40 5.63 6.51
CA ALA A 179 -17.51 4.62 5.97
C ALA A 179 -16.04 5.06 6.04
N HIS A 180 -15.76 6.32 5.68
CA HIS A 180 -14.43 6.90 5.75
C HIS A 180 -13.91 6.99 7.19
N ALA A 181 -14.70 7.54 8.12
CA ALA A 181 -14.30 7.72 9.52
C ALA A 181 -13.96 6.40 10.20
N TRP A 182 -14.77 5.34 9.99
CA TRP A 182 -14.48 4.01 10.53
C TRP A 182 -13.17 3.44 9.98
N ARG A 183 -13.00 3.50 8.66
CA ARG A 183 -11.82 2.92 7.99
C ARG A 183 -10.54 3.66 8.35
N GLU A 184 -10.60 4.97 8.38
CA GLU A 184 -9.47 5.82 8.75
C GLU A 184 -9.06 5.58 10.20
N GLY A 185 -10.02 5.53 11.14
CA GLY A 185 -9.73 5.23 12.54
C GLY A 185 -9.03 3.88 12.72
N ALA A 186 -9.53 2.84 12.04
CA ALA A 186 -8.90 1.50 12.06
C ALA A 186 -7.49 1.51 11.46
N ALA A 187 -7.29 2.16 10.31
CA ALA A 187 -6.00 2.25 9.64
C ALA A 187 -4.97 3.01 10.48
N ARG A 188 -5.31 4.22 10.97
CA ARG A 188 -4.42 5.03 11.82
C ARG A 188 -4.03 4.29 13.10
N THR A 189 -4.98 3.55 13.70
CA THR A 189 -4.70 2.74 14.90
C THR A 189 -3.67 1.65 14.60
N LEU A 190 -3.82 0.91 13.50
CA LEU A 190 -2.85 -0.11 13.08
C LEU A 190 -1.49 0.52 12.79
N GLN A 191 -1.45 1.58 11.98
CA GLN A 191 -0.21 2.21 11.52
C GLN A 191 0.64 2.70 12.70
N ARG A 192 0.03 3.44 13.63
CA ARG A 192 0.71 3.93 14.83
C ARG A 192 1.21 2.79 15.72
N ALA A 193 0.38 1.75 15.91
CA ALA A 193 0.75 0.60 16.73
C ALA A 193 1.91 -0.19 16.10
N ALA A 194 1.87 -0.44 14.79
CA ALA A 194 2.91 -1.16 14.06
C ALA A 194 4.23 -0.39 14.07
N VAL A 195 4.22 0.91 13.75
CA VAL A 195 5.44 1.75 13.78
C VAL A 195 6.02 1.81 15.18
N ARG A 196 5.18 2.00 16.21
CA ARG A 196 5.62 1.99 17.61
C ARG A 196 6.24 0.64 17.98
N ALA A 197 5.62 -0.47 17.62
CA ALA A 197 6.13 -1.80 17.97
C ALA A 197 7.47 -2.11 17.30
N VAL A 198 7.67 -1.71 16.03
CA VAL A 198 8.96 -1.82 15.35
C VAL A 198 10.02 -0.99 16.07
N ARG A 199 9.70 0.26 16.43
CA ARG A 199 10.64 1.13 17.16
C ARG A 199 10.97 0.62 18.56
N ASP A 200 9.99 0.10 19.29
CA ASP A 200 10.18 -0.49 20.63
C ASP A 200 11.09 -1.74 20.56
N ALA A 201 11.03 -2.50 19.45
CA ALA A 201 11.86 -3.68 19.24
C ALA A 201 13.26 -3.36 18.68
N ALA A 202 13.41 -2.23 17.98
CA ALA A 202 14.68 -1.82 17.37
C ALA A 202 15.64 -1.22 18.40
N ALA A 203 16.94 -1.40 18.17
CA ALA A 203 18.00 -0.75 18.95
C ALA A 203 18.64 0.38 18.12
N GLY A 204 18.78 1.56 18.72
CA GLY A 204 19.40 2.72 18.07
C GLY A 204 18.50 3.38 17.02
N GLU A 205 19.12 4.10 16.08
CA GLU A 205 18.40 4.72 14.96
C GLU A 205 17.92 3.63 13.99
N PHE A 206 16.60 3.53 13.81
CA PHE A 206 15.98 2.55 12.92
C PHE A 206 14.82 3.21 12.17
N ARG A 207 14.94 3.28 10.84
CA ARG A 207 13.97 3.99 10.00
C ARG A 207 12.75 3.12 9.70
N VAL A 208 11.55 3.66 9.85
CA VAL A 208 10.30 2.96 9.51
C VAL A 208 9.55 3.74 8.44
N LEU A 209 9.45 3.16 7.23
CA LEU A 209 8.71 3.71 6.09
C LEU A 209 7.44 2.88 5.85
N LEU A 210 6.39 3.52 5.35
CA LEU A 210 5.15 2.83 4.95
C LEU A 210 4.96 2.92 3.44
N HIS A 211 4.62 1.80 2.79
CA HIS A 211 4.09 1.83 1.41
C HIS A 211 2.69 2.44 1.45
N ALA A 212 2.53 3.60 0.83
CA ALA A 212 1.39 4.47 1.07
C ALA A 212 0.86 5.12 -0.21
N ASP A 213 -0.45 5.29 -0.25
CA ASP A 213 -1.15 6.13 -1.22
C ASP A 213 -1.77 7.34 -0.48
N PRO A 214 -1.63 8.58 -0.97
CA PRO A 214 -2.11 9.77 -0.25
C PRO A 214 -3.64 9.88 -0.17
N ALA A 215 -4.38 8.93 -0.75
CA ALA A 215 -5.83 8.90 -0.69
C ALA A 215 -6.33 7.82 0.27
N ALA A 216 -6.93 8.23 1.39
CA ALA A 216 -7.45 7.33 2.43
C ALA A 216 -8.46 6.26 1.96
N HIS A 217 -9.10 6.40 0.80
CA HIS A 217 -9.97 5.38 0.21
C HIS A 217 -9.21 4.29 -0.56
N ARG A 218 -7.93 4.49 -0.87
CA ARG A 218 -7.11 3.48 -1.55
C ARG A 218 -6.80 2.30 -0.64
N CYS A 219 -6.68 1.15 -1.27
CA CYS A 219 -6.46 -0.12 -0.61
C CYS A 219 -5.36 -0.89 -1.34
N GLY A 220 -4.77 -1.88 -0.67
CA GLY A 220 -3.81 -2.82 -1.26
C GLY A 220 -2.42 -2.69 -0.64
N ALA A 221 -1.40 -3.02 -1.44
CA ALA A 221 0.01 -2.93 -1.05
C ALA A 221 0.41 -1.51 -0.60
N ASN A 222 -0.06 -0.49 -1.31
CA ASN A 222 0.09 0.91 -0.96
C ASN A 222 -1.21 1.37 -0.29
N ALA A 223 -1.30 1.21 1.03
CA ALA A 223 -2.52 1.50 1.75
C ALA A 223 -2.81 3.01 1.75
N GLY A 224 -4.09 3.38 1.68
CA GLY A 224 -4.52 4.78 1.77
C GLY A 224 -4.19 5.41 3.12
N VAL A 225 -3.60 6.60 3.10
CA VAL A 225 -3.23 7.37 4.29
C VAL A 225 -3.67 8.83 4.18
N ASP A 226 -3.68 9.53 5.31
CA ASP A 226 -3.59 10.99 5.34
C ASP A 226 -2.10 11.38 5.36
N PRO A 227 -1.61 12.21 4.41
CA PRO A 227 -0.19 12.55 4.30
C PRO A 227 0.42 13.20 5.56
N ALA A 228 -0.33 14.09 6.22
CA ALA A 228 0.16 14.75 7.43
C ALA A 228 0.18 13.80 8.63
N ASP A 229 -0.86 12.97 8.77
CA ASP A 229 -0.97 12.00 9.86
C ASP A 229 0.12 10.92 9.79
N VAL A 230 0.36 10.34 8.60
CA VAL A 230 1.35 9.28 8.43
C VAL A 230 2.77 9.76 8.75
N LEU A 231 3.13 10.96 8.29
CA LEU A 231 4.44 11.56 8.52
C LEU A 231 4.60 12.10 9.95
N ALA A 232 3.53 12.18 10.74
CA ALA A 232 3.61 12.50 12.16
C ALA A 232 4.03 11.30 13.02
N HIS A 233 4.09 10.08 12.47
CA HIS A 233 4.49 8.90 13.24
C HIS A 233 5.46 7.97 12.52
N ALA A 234 5.48 7.90 11.19
CA ALA A 234 6.50 7.20 10.41
C ALA A 234 7.65 8.13 10.00
N ASP A 235 8.82 7.57 9.69
CA ASP A 235 9.98 8.35 9.22
C ASP A 235 9.87 8.74 7.74
N GLY A 236 8.87 8.17 7.05
CA GLY A 236 8.59 8.49 5.66
C GLY A 236 7.64 7.52 4.99
N VAL A 237 7.48 7.68 3.69
CA VAL A 237 6.61 6.88 2.84
C VAL A 237 7.31 6.40 1.58
N VAL A 238 6.88 5.24 1.09
CA VAL A 238 7.22 4.71 -0.23
C VAL A 238 5.96 4.85 -1.09
N VAL A 239 6.04 5.66 -2.15
CA VAL A 239 4.89 6.09 -2.94
C VAL A 239 4.92 5.41 -4.32
N PRO A 240 3.84 4.75 -4.77
CA PRO A 240 3.81 4.12 -6.08
C PRO A 240 3.81 5.18 -7.19
N CYS A 241 4.90 5.23 -7.96
CA CYS A 241 5.13 6.24 -9.00
C CYS A 241 5.10 5.65 -10.42
N THR A 242 4.60 4.42 -10.56
CA THR A 242 4.41 3.75 -11.84
C THR A 242 3.20 4.35 -12.56
N GLY A 243 3.43 4.95 -13.72
CA GLY A 243 2.42 5.68 -14.48
C GLY A 243 3.05 6.81 -15.30
N ASP A 244 2.20 7.60 -15.95
CA ASP A 244 2.63 8.84 -16.58
C ASP A 244 2.89 9.94 -15.54
N ASP A 245 3.26 11.12 -16.02
CA ASP A 245 3.61 12.26 -15.17
C ASP A 245 2.42 12.76 -14.35
N ALA A 246 1.19 12.71 -14.88
CA ALA A 246 0.01 13.13 -14.14
C ALA A 246 -0.28 12.20 -12.97
N VAL A 247 -0.21 10.87 -13.19
CA VAL A 247 -0.39 9.87 -12.13
C VAL A 247 0.68 10.03 -11.04
N ARG A 248 1.93 10.31 -11.43
CA ARG A 248 3.03 10.52 -10.49
C ARG A 248 2.87 11.81 -9.68
N ALA A 249 2.44 12.90 -10.32
CA ALA A 249 2.15 14.17 -9.65
C ALA A 249 1.01 14.03 -8.64
N ASP A 250 -0.07 13.32 -9.00
CA ASP A 250 -1.19 13.04 -8.11
C ASP A 250 -0.79 12.15 -6.90
N ALA A 251 0.22 11.29 -7.07
CA ALA A 251 0.73 10.43 -5.99
C ALA A 251 1.71 11.15 -5.05
N LEU A 252 2.65 11.94 -5.59
CA LEU A 252 3.70 12.59 -4.79
C LEU A 252 3.31 13.97 -4.26
N GLY A 253 2.52 14.74 -5.01
CA GLY A 253 2.15 16.11 -4.69
C GLY A 253 1.60 16.29 -3.25
N PRO A 254 0.72 15.40 -2.76
CA PRO A 254 0.21 15.50 -1.39
C PRO A 254 1.26 15.34 -0.27
N PHE A 255 2.47 14.84 -0.58
CA PHE A 255 3.59 14.72 0.36
C PHE A 255 4.67 15.81 0.17
N ALA A 256 4.43 16.82 -0.66
CA ALA A 256 5.40 17.89 -0.91
C ALA A 256 5.69 18.71 0.36
N ASP A 257 4.66 19.04 1.14
CA ASP A 257 4.75 19.83 2.38
C ASP A 257 5.09 18.97 3.62
N ARG A 258 6.08 18.07 3.48
CA ARG A 258 6.49 17.17 4.56
C ARG A 258 7.40 17.82 5.61
N PRO A 259 7.47 17.27 6.84
CA PRO A 259 8.47 17.67 7.82
C PRO A 259 9.90 17.50 7.31
N ALA A 260 10.81 18.38 7.74
CA ALA A 260 12.22 18.25 7.42
C ALA A 260 12.76 16.90 7.93
N GLY A 261 13.49 16.19 7.07
CA GLY A 261 14.04 14.87 7.37
C GLY A 261 13.11 13.69 7.08
N ALA A 262 11.83 13.92 6.79
CA ALA A 262 10.94 12.83 6.37
C ALA A 262 11.29 12.33 4.96
N THR A 263 11.40 11.01 4.81
CA THR A 263 11.63 10.37 3.50
C THR A 263 10.35 10.32 2.68
N VAL A 264 10.41 10.73 1.42
CA VAL A 264 9.42 10.38 0.40
C VAL A 264 10.18 9.67 -0.71
N ALA A 265 10.00 8.35 -0.78
CA ALA A 265 10.66 7.50 -1.75
C ALA A 265 9.72 7.23 -2.93
N ALA A 266 10.14 7.57 -4.14
CA ALA A 266 9.40 7.23 -5.35
C ALA A 266 9.67 5.78 -5.74
N ASN A 267 8.62 4.95 -5.79
CA ASN A 267 8.73 3.55 -6.19
C ASN A 267 8.41 3.38 -7.67
N LEU A 268 9.40 2.99 -8.48
CA LEU A 268 9.28 2.86 -9.95
C LEU A 268 9.50 1.41 -10.38
N THR A 269 8.50 0.81 -11.04
CA THR A 269 8.66 -0.52 -11.64
C THR A 269 9.68 -0.47 -12.79
N VAL A 270 10.76 -1.24 -12.65
CA VAL A 270 11.84 -1.31 -13.66
C VAL A 270 11.78 -2.55 -14.54
N VAL A 271 10.85 -3.47 -14.28
CA VAL A 271 10.67 -4.70 -15.05
C VAL A 271 9.68 -4.47 -16.18
N SER A 272 10.14 -4.50 -17.44
CA SER A 272 9.30 -4.21 -18.60
C SER A 272 8.10 -5.16 -18.72
N GLY A 273 8.30 -6.44 -18.39
CA GLY A 273 7.25 -7.47 -18.40
C GLY A 273 6.14 -7.26 -17.37
N MET A 274 6.36 -6.38 -16.39
CA MET A 274 5.37 -5.97 -15.38
C MET A 274 4.78 -4.59 -15.67
N GLY A 275 4.95 -4.07 -16.90
CA GLY A 275 4.54 -2.73 -17.29
C GLY A 275 5.52 -1.63 -16.86
N GLY A 276 6.71 -1.99 -16.38
CA GLY A 276 7.78 -1.05 -16.04
C GLY A 276 8.38 -0.36 -17.27
N ARG A 277 9.08 0.76 -17.05
CA ARG A 277 9.71 1.56 -18.12
C ARG A 277 11.18 1.85 -17.81
N PRO A 278 12.06 0.83 -17.74
CA PRO A 278 13.46 1.04 -17.36
C PRO A 278 14.21 2.01 -18.28
N GLY A 279 13.82 2.12 -19.55
CA GLY A 279 14.39 3.11 -20.49
C GLY A 279 14.00 4.57 -20.22
N ALA A 280 12.90 4.80 -19.49
CA ALA A 280 12.45 6.14 -19.09
C ALA A 280 12.88 6.50 -17.65
N LEU A 281 13.55 5.59 -16.95
CA LEU A 281 13.84 5.69 -15.51
C LEU A 281 14.50 7.03 -15.13
N ALA A 282 15.47 7.51 -15.89
CA ALA A 282 16.15 8.78 -15.58
C ALA A 282 15.21 9.99 -15.65
N ALA A 283 14.31 10.01 -16.64
CA ALA A 283 13.31 11.07 -16.78
C ALA A 283 12.25 10.95 -15.67
N ASP A 284 11.77 9.73 -15.41
CA ASP A 284 10.78 9.46 -14.38
C ASP A 284 11.29 9.81 -12.98
N ALA A 285 12.54 9.47 -12.68
CA ALA A 285 13.20 9.81 -11.41
C ALA A 285 13.45 11.32 -11.28
N ALA A 286 13.86 12.00 -12.36
CA ALA A 286 14.02 13.46 -12.34
C ALA A 286 12.68 14.18 -12.10
N HIS A 287 11.60 13.71 -12.75
CA HIS A 287 10.27 14.24 -12.51
C HIS A 287 9.81 13.96 -11.06
N ALA A 288 10.02 12.75 -10.54
CA ALA A 288 9.72 12.43 -9.14
C ALA A 288 10.46 13.34 -8.17
N ALA A 289 11.76 13.58 -8.40
CA ALA A 289 12.57 14.49 -7.60
C ALA A 289 12.07 15.93 -7.68
N SER A 290 11.62 16.39 -8.85
CA SER A 290 11.02 17.73 -9.01
C SER A 290 9.70 17.90 -8.24
N LEU A 291 9.00 16.80 -7.95
CA LEU A 291 7.80 16.73 -7.11
C LEU A 291 8.14 16.54 -5.62
N GLY A 292 9.43 16.54 -5.28
CA GLY A 292 9.92 16.46 -3.92
C GLY A 292 10.34 15.06 -3.47
N ALA A 293 10.30 14.01 -4.28
CA ALA A 293 10.81 12.70 -3.86
C ALA A 293 12.32 12.80 -3.52
N GLY A 294 12.69 12.41 -2.30
CA GLY A 294 14.08 12.47 -1.83
C GLY A 294 14.86 11.18 -2.06
N GLU A 295 14.15 10.08 -2.34
CA GLU A 295 14.73 8.77 -2.57
C GLU A 295 14.02 8.06 -3.73
N LEU A 296 14.69 7.06 -4.30
CA LEU A 296 14.19 6.22 -5.37
C LEU A 296 14.20 4.75 -4.94
N ARG A 297 13.16 4.01 -5.30
CA ARG A 297 13.10 2.54 -5.22
C ARG A 297 12.93 1.96 -6.61
N LEU A 298 13.81 1.02 -6.96
CA LEU A 298 13.83 0.34 -8.25
C LEU A 298 13.06 -0.96 -8.13
N TYR A 299 11.76 -0.91 -8.38
CA TYR A 299 10.88 -2.02 -8.06
C TYR A 299 11.00 -3.17 -9.04
N HIS A 300 11.29 -4.30 -8.38
CA HIS A 300 11.54 -5.66 -8.80
C HIS A 300 12.80 -5.93 -9.63
N ALA A 301 13.91 -5.27 -9.29
CA ALA A 301 15.22 -5.56 -9.88
C ALA A 301 15.61 -7.07 -9.85
N GLY A 302 15.20 -7.82 -8.83
CA GLY A 302 15.46 -9.28 -8.77
C GLY A 302 14.69 -10.13 -9.79
N LEU A 303 13.67 -9.57 -10.45
CA LEU A 303 12.93 -10.20 -11.55
C LEU A 303 13.25 -9.58 -12.92
N ALA A 304 14.12 -8.56 -12.95
CA ALA A 304 14.47 -7.87 -14.17
C ALA A 304 15.34 -8.76 -15.08
N SER A 305 15.09 -8.69 -16.38
CA SER A 305 15.99 -9.30 -17.37
C SER A 305 17.31 -8.55 -17.44
N ASP A 306 18.37 -9.17 -17.99
CA ASP A 306 19.64 -8.50 -18.25
C ASP A 306 19.47 -7.22 -19.07
N ARG A 307 18.50 -7.22 -20.00
CA ARG A 307 18.16 -6.05 -20.80
C ARG A 307 17.59 -4.91 -19.94
N ASP A 308 16.66 -5.23 -19.05
CA ASP A 308 16.07 -4.23 -18.15
C ASP A 308 17.13 -3.70 -17.19
N LEU A 309 17.99 -4.56 -16.63
CA LEU A 309 19.10 -4.17 -15.76
C LEU A 309 20.13 -3.28 -16.48
N ALA A 310 20.44 -3.54 -17.75
CA ALA A 310 21.33 -2.70 -18.55
C ALA A 310 20.74 -1.29 -18.79
N ALA A 311 19.42 -1.22 -19.04
CA ALA A 311 18.72 0.05 -19.18
C ALA A 311 18.70 0.83 -17.85
N VAL A 312 18.42 0.15 -16.73
CA VAL A 312 18.51 0.74 -15.38
C VAL A 312 19.91 1.28 -15.10
N ARG A 313 20.97 0.51 -15.41
CA ARG A 313 22.37 0.95 -15.20
C ARG A 313 22.68 2.22 -15.99
N THR A 314 22.25 2.29 -17.24
CA THR A 314 22.42 3.48 -18.09
C THR A 314 21.72 4.69 -17.46
N ALA A 315 20.47 4.51 -17.03
CA ALA A 315 19.68 5.58 -16.42
C ALA A 315 20.29 6.08 -15.10
N LEU A 316 20.80 5.19 -14.24
CA LEU A 316 21.47 5.56 -13.00
C LEU A 316 22.76 6.36 -13.27
N GLY A 317 23.53 5.99 -14.30
CA GLY A 317 24.72 6.77 -14.71
C GLY A 317 24.38 8.23 -15.01
N VAL A 318 23.30 8.47 -15.75
CA VAL A 318 22.81 9.82 -16.05
C VAL A 318 22.42 10.61 -14.80
N LEU A 319 21.81 9.95 -13.80
CA LEU A 319 21.40 10.61 -12.55
C LEU A 319 22.59 10.99 -11.67
N VAL A 320 23.63 10.15 -11.61
CA VAL A 320 24.85 10.42 -10.85
C VAL A 320 25.61 11.61 -11.44
N GLU A 321 25.77 11.66 -12.76
CA GLU A 321 26.43 12.79 -13.45
C GLU A 321 25.74 14.12 -13.18
N ARG A 322 24.40 14.13 -13.07
CA ARG A 322 23.60 15.33 -12.77
C ARG A 322 23.66 15.77 -11.30
N SER A 323 23.99 14.87 -10.39
CA SER A 323 24.04 15.16 -8.94
C SER A 323 25.42 15.61 -8.47
N GLY A 324 26.46 15.38 -9.28
CA GLY A 324 27.85 15.71 -8.98
C GLY A 324 28.41 16.95 -9.70
N GLY A 325 27.59 17.71 -10.40
CA GLY A 325 27.93 19.00 -11.04
C GLY A 325 27.18 20.16 -10.42
#